data_AF-A0A412NG95-F1
#
_entry.id   AF-A0A412NG95-F1
#
_cell.length_a   1.000
_cell.length_b   1.000
_cell.length_c   1.000
_cell.angle_alpha   90.00
_cell.angle_beta   90.00
_cell.angle_gamma   90.00
#
_symmetry.space_group_name_H-M   'P 1'
#
loop_
_entity.id
_entity.type
_entity.pdbx_description
1 polymer ?
#
loop_
_entity_poly.entity_id
_entity_poly.type
_entity_poly.pdbx_seq_one_letter_code
_entity_poly.pdbx_strand_id
1 'polypeptide(L)' 'MTYYVTGYYQGKSILKREDHLFFLKCEEAEAPTGTMVEVDAAKPVSELSEKEQLEIFQIYTR' A
#
# COMPACT_ATOMS: atom_id res chain seq x y z
N MET A 1 1.77 13.66 -2.62
CA MET A 1 1.29 12.96 -3.84
C MET A 1 0.04 12.13 -3.50
N THR A 2 -0.91 11.95 -4.43
CA THR A 2 -2.15 11.19 -4.16
C THR A 2 -2.04 9.71 -4.56
N TYR A 3 -2.55 8.82 -3.71
CA TYR A 3 -2.57 7.38 -3.90
C TYR A 3 -3.96 6.80 -3.63
N TYR A 4 -4.31 5.72 -4.31
CA TYR A 4 -5.52 4.96 -4.02
C TYR A 4 -5.23 3.86 -3.00
N VAL A 5 -5.97 3.81 -1.89
CA VAL A 5 -5.82 2.74 -0.91
C VAL A 5 -6.50 1.48 -1.45
N THR A 6 -5.70 0.49 -1.85
CA THR A 6 -6.20 -0.76 -2.41
C THR A 6 -6.45 -1.83 -1.36
N GLY A 7 -5.88 -1.70 -0.17
CA GLY A 7 -6.07 -2.65 0.91
C GLY A 7 -5.14 -2.42 2.08
N TYR A 8 -5.09 -3.41 2.97
CA TYR A 8 -4.28 -3.38 4.17
C TYR A 8 -3.50 -4.68 4.32
N TYR A 9 -2.28 -4.59 4.84
CA TYR A 9 -1.39 -5.72 5.07
C TYR A 9 -0.54 -5.49 6.31
N GLN A 10 -0.82 -6.24 7.39
CA GLN A 10 0.00 -6.29 8.61
C GLN A 10 0.50 -4.92 9.11
N GLY A 11 -0.40 -3.98 9.42
CA GLY A 11 0.02 -2.66 9.91
C GLY A 11 0.34 -1.65 8.81
N LYS A 12 0.09 -1.99 7.54
CA LYS A 12 0.47 -1.18 6.39
C LYS A 12 -0.70 -1.06 5.43
N SER A 13 -1.13 0.17 5.15
CA SER A 13 -2.03 0.42 4.03
C SER A 13 -1.26 0.25 2.73
N ILE A 14 -1.80 -0.58 1.85
CA ILE A 14 -1.28 -0.83 0.52
C ILE A 14 -1.94 0.18 -0.42
N LEU A 15 -1.09 0.92 -1.09
CA LEU A 15 -1.44 2.04 -1.92
C LEU A 15 -1.11 1.68 -3.37
N LYS A 16 -2.00 2.04 -4.30
CA LYS A 16 -1.79 1.88 -5.74
C LYS A 16 -1.75 3.25 -6.40
N ARG A 17 -0.79 3.42 -7.28
CA ARG A 17 -0.72 4.55 -8.20
C ARG A 17 -0.22 4.04 -9.54
N GLU A 18 -1.01 4.24 -10.58
CA GLU A 18 -0.77 3.66 -11.91
C GLU A 18 -0.60 2.13 -11.76
N ASP A 19 0.50 1.55 -12.26
CA ASP A 19 0.85 0.13 -12.13
C ASP A 19 1.82 -0.17 -10.98
N HIS A 20 2.07 0.79 -10.09
CA HIS A 20 3.00 0.65 -8.99
C HIS A 20 2.30 0.55 -7.63
N LEU A 21 2.83 -0.33 -6.77
CA LEU A 21 2.38 -0.51 -5.38
C LEU A 21 3.32 0.19 -4.40
N PHE A 22 2.71 0.86 -3.43
CA PHE A 22 3.35 1.56 -2.33
C PHE A 22 2.73 1.08 -1.02
N PHE A 23 3.39 1.38 0.10
CA PHE A 23 2.87 1.15 1.43
C PHE A 23 3.02 2.38 2.31
N LEU A 24 2.10 2.51 3.25
CA LEU A 24 2.16 3.46 4.35
C LEU A 24 1.94 2.69 5.65
N LYS A 25 2.80 2.89 6.64
CA LYS A 25 2.56 2.36 7.99
C LYS A 25 1.55 3.27 8.68
N CYS A 26 0.32 2.79 8.81
CA CYS A 26 -0.77 3.45 9.51
C CYS A 26 -1.79 2.40 9.95
N GLU A 27 -2.74 2.77 10.79
CA GLU A 27 -3.90 1.92 11.07
C GLU A 27 -4.89 1.96 9.90
N GLU A 28 -5.67 0.89 9.72
CA GLU A 28 -6.68 0.82 8.65
C GLU A 28 -7.73 1.93 8.76
N ALA A 29 -8.05 2.36 9.99
CA ALA A 29 -8.98 3.45 10.26
C ALA A 29 -8.49 4.81 9.72
N GLU A 30 -7.17 5.00 9.60
CA GLU A 30 -6.57 6.25 9.12
C GLU A 30 -6.57 6.35 7.59
N ALA A 31 -6.45 5.22 6.90
CA ALA A 31 -6.50 5.14 5.45
C ALA A 31 -7.40 3.97 5.02
N PRO A 32 -8.72 4.18 4.98
CA PRO A 32 -9.67 3.12 4.63
C PRO A 32 -9.52 2.68 3.18
N THR A 33 -9.69 1.39 2.92
CA THR A 33 -9.70 0.83 1.56
C THR A 33 -10.75 1.51 0.69
N GLY A 34 -10.41 1.84 -0.55
CA GLY A 34 -11.31 2.53 -1.47
C GLY A 34 -11.26 4.06 -1.41
N THR A 35 -10.39 4.63 -0.58
CA THR A 35 -10.19 6.08 -0.48
C THR A 35 -8.94 6.55 -1.24
N MET A 36 -8.91 7.84 -1.55
CA MET A 36 -7.72 8.51 -2.07
C MET A 36 -7.03 9.24 -0.91
N VAL A 37 -5.74 9.01 -0.74
CA VAL A 37 -4.93 9.63 0.32
C VAL A 37 -3.80 10.45 -0.28
N GLU A 38 -3.61 11.67 0.22
CA GLU A 38 -2.46 12.50 -0.12
C GLU A 38 -1.40 12.36 0.95
N VAL A 39 -0.35 11.59 0.64
CA VAL A 39 0.72 11.29 1.60
C VAL A 39 2.08 11.38 0.90
N ASP A 40 3.00 12.13 1.50
CA ASP A 40 4.39 12.20 1.02
C ASP A 40 5.30 11.13 1.66
N ALA A 41 4.81 10.47 2.72
CA ALA A 41 5.54 9.41 3.43
C ALA A 41 5.33 8.00 2.84
N ALA A 42 4.57 7.86 1.75
CA ALA A 42 4.39 6.57 1.09
C ALA A 42 5.72 6.05 0.53
N LYS A 43 6.01 4.78 0.79
CA LYS A 43 7.23 4.10 0.36
C LYS A 43 6.91 3.02 -0.66
N PRO A 44 7.79 2.73 -1.63
CA PRO A 44 7.55 1.65 -2.57
C PRO A 44 7.57 0.30 -1.86
N VAL A 45 6.73 -0.64 -2.31
CA VAL A 45 6.70 -2.02 -1.75
C VAL A 45 8.05 -2.72 -1.87
N SER A 46 8.90 -2.32 -2.82
CA SER A 46 10.27 -2.82 -2.98
C SER A 46 11.21 -2.56 -1.79
N GLU A 47 10.85 -1.66 -0.86
CA GLU A 47 11.59 -1.47 0.41
C GLU A 47 11.24 -2.52 1.49
N LEU A 48 10.21 -3.35 1.28
CA LEU A 48 9.84 -4.42 2.22
C LEU A 48 10.70 -5.67 2.04
N SER A 49 10.57 -6.63 2.94
CA SER A 49 11.24 -7.94 2.77
C SER A 49 10.70 -8.68 1.54
N GLU A 50 11.52 -9.52 0.88
CA GLU A 50 11.09 -10.30 -0.29
C GLU A 50 9.83 -11.13 -0.03
N LYS A 51 9.69 -11.66 1.19
CA LYS A 51 8.50 -12.39 1.61
C LYS A 51 7.25 -11.50 1.57
N GLU A 52 7.30 -10.33 2.22
CA GLU A 52 6.17 -9.40 2.23
C GLU A 52 5.86 -8.89 0.83
N GLN A 53 6.87 -8.62 0.01
CA GLN A 53 6.70 -8.24 -1.38
C GLN A 53 5.91 -9.31 -2.15
N LEU A 54 6.34 -10.57 -2.08
CA LEU A 54 5.67 -11.69 -2.74
C LEU A 54 4.22 -11.86 -2.26
N GLU A 55 3.98 -11.75 -0.96
CA GLU A 55 2.64 -11.86 -0.37
C GLU A 55 1.73 -10.72 -0.86
N ILE A 56 2.21 -9.47 -0.82
CA ILE A 56 1.47 -8.30 -1.31
C ILE A 56 1.19 -8.42 -2.82
N PHE A 57 2.20 -8.81 -3.62
CA PHE A 57 2.04 -8.91 -5.05
C PHE A 57 1.01 -10.00 -5.45
N GLN A 58 0.96 -11.12 -4.72
CA GLN A 58 -0.04 -12.17 -4.95
C GLN A 58 -1.48 -11.72 -4.65
N ILE A 59 -1.65 -10.79 -3.71
CA ILE A 59 -2.96 -10.29 -3.30
C ILE A 59 -3.45 -9.16 -4.22
N TYR A 60 -2.56 -8.22 -4.57
CA TYR A 60 -2.96 -6.92 -5.15
C TYR A 60 -2.57 -6.71 -6.62
N THR A 61 -1.87 -7.65 -7.26
CA THR A 61 -1.36 -7.53 -8.64
C THR A 61 -1.95 -8.56 -9.59
N ARG A 62 -3.16 -9.03 -9.29
CA ARG A 62 -3.93 -9.89 -10.18
C ARG A 62 -4.45 -9.17 -11.41
#